data_AF-A0AAC8VLR5-F1
#
_entry.id   AF-A0AAC8VLR5-F1
#
_cell.length_a   1.000
_cell.length_b   1.000
_cell.length_c   1.000
_cell.angle_alpha   90.00
_cell.angle_beta   90.00
_cell.angle_gamma   90.00
#
_symmetry.space_group_name_H-M   'P 1'
#
loop_
_entity.id
_entity.type
_entity.pdbx_description
1 polymer ?
#
loop_
_entity_poly.entity_id
_entity_poly.type
_entity_poly.pdbx_seq_one_letter_code
_entity_poly.pdbx_strand_id
1 'polypeptide(L)'
;MQSEKESALIIERSFINFIQKCKKSSDDARVLSETLGKKIIEEEMLNDKIFSGGVFVQIRGLSGNPLFGHSSFHFFNSKNDISMHTYCLSRAFPDKVPKNSSRAQYIFKTKTPSGKDISTLSFIHKTVSSKGIDKLKYMCKEGSLYWLNITKCDFEMVIKAEESFFKSMPYSYGLHYNCNTFVCNVLHRVFKQKVTSNMTSATLLFDKHRQTNNSSCEPSDSCENICQI
;
A
#
# COMPACT_ATOMS: atom_id res chain seq x y z
N MET A 1 -8.74 7.83 -46.39
CA MET A 1 -7.62 8.34 -45.58
C MET A 1 -8.20 8.92 -44.30
N GLN A 2 -7.70 8.49 -43.14
CA GLN A 2 -8.07 9.10 -41.86
C GLN A 2 -7.38 10.46 -41.74
N SER A 3 -8.09 11.45 -41.19
CA SER A 3 -7.48 12.76 -40.91
C SER A 3 -6.48 12.66 -39.74
N GLU A 4 -5.55 13.61 -39.67
CA GLU A 4 -4.60 13.70 -38.54
C GLU A 4 -5.32 13.84 -37.20
N LYS A 5 -6.43 14.57 -37.17
CA LYS A 5 -7.27 14.78 -35.98
C LYS A 5 -7.92 13.48 -35.50
N GLU A 6 -8.43 12.66 -36.42
CA GLU A 6 -9.00 11.35 -36.09
C GLU A 6 -7.92 10.39 -35.58
N SER A 7 -6.74 10.42 -36.20
CA SER A 7 -5.59 9.61 -35.77
C SER A 7 -5.14 9.99 -34.35
N ALA A 8 -5.05 11.30 -34.07
CA ALA A 8 -4.71 11.80 -32.74
C ALA A 8 -5.71 11.36 -31.66
N LEU A 9 -7.01 11.41 -31.95
CA LEU A 9 -8.07 10.95 -31.03
C LEU A 9 -7.99 9.44 -30.76
N ILE A 10 -7.65 8.63 -31.78
CA ILE A 10 -7.48 7.18 -31.61
C ILE A 10 -6.27 6.89 -30.70
N ILE A 11 -5.16 7.59 -30.92
CA ILE A 11 -3.96 7.46 -30.09
C ILE A 11 -4.27 7.85 -28.64
N GLU A 12 -4.96 8.98 -28.44
CA GLU A 12 -5.37 9.45 -27.11
C GLU A 12 -6.26 8.44 -26.39
N ARG A 13 -7.31 7.93 -27.05
CA ARG A 13 -8.20 6.91 -26.47
C ARG A 13 -7.47 5.62 -26.14
N SER A 14 -6.59 5.16 -27.03
CA SER A 14 -5.78 3.96 -26.82
C SER A 14 -4.85 4.14 -25.62
N PHE A 15 -4.25 5.32 -25.48
CA PHE A 15 -3.39 5.68 -24.36
C PHE A 15 -4.17 5.75 -23.04
N ILE A 16 -5.34 6.39 -23.01
CA ILE A 16 -6.20 6.45 -21.82
C ILE A 16 -6.60 5.04 -21.39
N ASN A 17 -7.03 4.19 -22.33
CA ASN A 17 -7.42 2.81 -22.06
C ASN A 17 -6.24 1.98 -21.52
N PHE A 18 -5.05 2.14 -22.10
CA PHE A 18 -3.84 1.50 -21.61
C PHE A 18 -3.52 1.91 -20.16
N ILE A 19 -3.54 3.21 -19.86
CA ILE A 19 -3.30 3.74 -18.51
C ILE A 19 -4.32 3.18 -17.51
N GLN A 20 -5.61 3.17 -17.87
CA GLN A 20 -6.68 2.68 -17.00
C GLN A 20 -6.50 1.20 -16.65
N LYS A 21 -6.04 0.37 -17.60
CA LYS A 21 -5.77 -1.06 -17.36
C LYS A 21 -4.60 -1.31 -16.41
N CYS A 22 -3.64 -0.41 -16.34
CA CYS A 22 -2.45 -0.59 -15.51
C CYS A 22 -2.59 -0.07 -14.09
N LYS A 23 -3.51 0.86 -13.84
CA LYS A 23 -3.70 1.49 -12.53
C LYS A 23 -4.77 0.76 -11.73
N LYS A 24 -4.59 0.75 -10.41
CA LYS A 24 -5.63 0.28 -9.48
C LYS A 24 -6.67 1.36 -9.24
N SER A 25 -7.92 0.92 -9.09
CA SER A 25 -9.06 1.77 -8.78
C SER A 25 -9.12 2.06 -7.27
N SER A 26 -9.99 3.00 -6.88
CA SER A 26 -10.28 3.21 -5.46
C SER A 26 -11.07 2.04 -4.86
N ASP A 27 -11.82 1.29 -5.66
CA ASP A 27 -12.60 0.13 -5.21
C ASP A 27 -11.69 -1.01 -4.75
N ASP A 28 -10.61 -1.28 -5.49
CA ASP A 28 -9.60 -2.27 -5.11
C ASP A 28 -9.02 -1.96 -3.71
N ALA A 29 -8.72 -0.68 -3.45
CA ALA A 29 -8.22 -0.23 -2.16
C ALA A 29 -9.24 -0.40 -1.04
N ARG A 30 -10.54 -0.13 -1.32
CA ARG A 30 -11.63 -0.29 -0.34
C ARG A 30 -11.74 -1.75 0.09
N VAL A 31 -11.84 -2.66 -0.87
CA VAL A 31 -11.96 -4.11 -0.62
C VAL A 31 -10.77 -4.63 0.20
N LEU A 32 -9.54 -4.25 -0.18
CA LEU A 32 -8.35 -4.64 0.57
C LEU A 32 -8.33 -4.07 1.99
N SER A 33 -8.78 -2.83 2.18
CA SER A 33 -8.80 -2.19 3.50
C SER A 33 -9.85 -2.79 4.43
N GLU A 34 -11.01 -3.16 3.89
CA GLU A 34 -12.07 -3.89 4.61
C GLU A 34 -11.61 -5.31 4.97
N THR A 35 -10.83 -5.96 4.11
CA THR A 35 -10.24 -7.29 4.40
C THR A 35 -9.18 -7.22 5.50
N LEU A 36 -8.36 -6.17 5.51
CA LEU A 36 -7.21 -6.04 6.40
C LEU A 36 -7.52 -5.38 7.75
N GLY A 37 -8.71 -4.79 7.87
CA GLY A 37 -9.04 -3.85 8.92
C GLY A 37 -10.53 -3.60 9.04
N LYS A 38 -10.91 -2.38 9.39
CA LYS A 38 -12.31 -1.95 9.53
C LYS A 38 -12.48 -0.52 9.04
N LYS A 39 -13.62 -0.23 8.43
CA LYS A 39 -14.03 1.14 8.14
C LYS A 39 -14.29 1.88 9.46
N ILE A 40 -13.82 3.12 9.56
CA ILE A 40 -14.14 3.97 10.70
C ILE A 40 -15.45 4.69 10.38
N ILE A 41 -16.48 4.38 11.17
CA ILE A 41 -17.84 4.93 11.00
C ILE A 41 -18.09 6.05 12.02
N GLU A 42 -17.49 5.95 13.20
CA GLU A 42 -17.75 6.83 14.35
C GLU A 42 -16.46 7.48 14.86
N GLU A 43 -16.58 8.70 15.37
CA GLU A 43 -15.44 9.46 15.90
C GLU A 43 -14.86 8.84 17.18
N GLU A 44 -15.68 8.15 18.00
CA GLU A 44 -15.20 7.42 19.17
C GLU A 44 -14.23 6.30 18.78
N MET A 45 -14.62 5.48 17.79
CA MET A 45 -13.75 4.46 17.22
C MET A 45 -12.45 5.07 16.65
N LEU A 46 -12.53 6.24 16.01
CA LEU A 46 -11.34 6.94 15.53
C LEU A 46 -10.39 7.27 16.68
N ASN A 47 -10.89 7.91 17.74
CA ASN A 47 -10.08 8.33 18.88
C ASN A 47 -9.40 7.13 19.54
N ASP A 48 -10.14 6.04 19.79
CA ASP A 48 -9.59 4.80 20.34
C ASP A 48 -8.42 4.26 19.52
N LYS A 49 -8.57 4.24 18.18
CA LYS A 49 -7.52 3.73 17.29
C LYS A 49 -6.34 4.67 17.16
N ILE A 50 -6.54 5.98 17.28
CA ILE A 50 -5.44 6.96 17.32
C ILE A 50 -4.57 6.67 18.54
N PHE A 51 -5.19 6.55 19.71
CA PHE A 51 -4.46 6.25 20.94
C PHE A 51 -3.87 4.85 20.93
N SER A 52 -4.45 3.86 20.25
CA SER A 52 -3.81 2.54 20.14
C SER A 52 -2.63 2.48 19.15
N GLY A 53 -2.21 3.60 18.55
CA GLY A 53 -1.13 3.63 17.54
C GLY A 53 -1.54 3.03 16.20
N GLY A 54 -2.82 3.17 15.84
CA GLY A 54 -3.39 2.60 14.62
C GLY A 54 -2.78 3.18 13.34
N VAL A 55 -2.72 2.34 12.31
CA VAL A 55 -2.44 2.74 10.93
C VAL A 55 -3.77 2.93 10.23
N PHE A 56 -3.95 4.10 9.63
CA PHE A 56 -5.14 4.47 8.89
C PHE A 56 -4.83 4.57 7.40
N VAL A 57 -5.81 4.25 6.59
CA VAL A 57 -5.77 4.48 5.15
C VAL A 57 -6.96 5.34 4.75
N GLN A 58 -6.65 6.46 4.10
CA GLN A 58 -7.61 7.29 3.42
C GLN A 58 -7.79 6.75 2.00
N ILE A 59 -9.04 6.55 1.59
CA ILE A 59 -9.39 6.19 0.21
C ILE A 59 -10.43 7.15 -0.31
N ARG A 60 -10.02 8.02 -1.23
CA ARG A 60 -10.92 8.89 -2.00
C ARG A 60 -10.74 8.60 -3.47
N GLY A 61 -11.85 8.46 -4.19
CA GLY A 61 -11.86 8.25 -5.63
C GLY A 61 -13.25 7.90 -6.13
N LEU A 62 -13.46 8.18 -7.41
CA LEU A 62 -14.68 7.82 -8.11
C LEU A 62 -14.66 6.31 -8.37
N SER A 63 -15.76 5.62 -8.08
CA SER A 63 -15.89 4.18 -8.33
C SER A 63 -15.68 3.86 -9.82
N GLY A 64 -14.99 2.75 -10.11
CA GLY A 64 -14.62 2.33 -11.45
C GLY A 64 -13.58 3.21 -12.17
N ASN A 65 -13.17 4.34 -11.58
CA ASN A 65 -12.26 5.28 -12.25
C ASN A 65 -10.88 5.35 -11.57
N PRO A 66 -9.83 4.76 -12.17
CA PRO A 66 -8.49 4.79 -11.59
C PRO A 66 -7.77 6.14 -11.77
N LEU A 67 -8.32 7.09 -12.54
CA LEU A 67 -7.67 8.38 -12.79
C LEU A 67 -8.01 9.44 -11.75
N PHE A 68 -9.11 9.26 -11.01
CA PHE A 68 -9.60 10.24 -10.06
C PHE A 68 -9.54 9.72 -8.63
N GLY A 69 -8.98 10.53 -7.75
CA GLY A 69 -8.89 10.23 -6.33
C GLY A 69 -7.55 10.56 -5.71
N HIS A 70 -7.53 10.47 -4.39
CA HIS A 70 -6.32 10.57 -3.59
C HIS A 70 -6.43 9.58 -2.44
N SER A 71 -5.44 8.70 -2.34
CA SER A 71 -5.37 7.71 -1.28
C SER A 71 -4.01 7.81 -0.61
N SER A 72 -3.98 7.69 0.71
CA SER A 72 -2.77 7.86 1.50
C SER A 72 -2.88 7.11 2.83
N PHE A 73 -1.74 6.86 3.47
CA PHE A 73 -1.68 6.28 4.80
C PHE A 73 -1.40 7.34 5.85
N HIS A 74 -2.01 7.20 7.03
CA HIS A 74 -1.81 8.08 8.18
C HIS A 74 -1.54 7.25 9.44
N PHE A 75 -0.63 7.69 10.30
CA PHE A 75 -0.42 7.06 11.61
C PHE A 75 0.23 8.04 12.58
N PHE A 76 0.19 7.71 13.86
CA PHE A 76 0.84 8.45 14.94
C PHE A 76 1.97 7.61 15.53
N ASN A 77 3.05 8.25 15.99
CA ASN A 77 4.17 7.48 16.56
C ASN A 77 3.85 6.88 17.92
N SER A 78 3.08 7.61 18.73
CA SER A 78 2.76 7.24 20.10
C SER A 78 1.50 7.94 20.58
N LYS A 79 0.92 7.46 21.68
CA LYS A 79 -0.19 8.13 22.39
C LYS A 79 0.11 9.59 22.76
N ASN A 80 1.38 9.89 23.02
CA ASN A 80 1.83 11.19 23.49
C ASN A 80 2.29 12.10 22.33
N ASP A 81 2.36 11.57 21.11
CA ASP A 81 2.77 12.30 19.92
C ASP A 81 1.57 12.50 19.00
N ILE A 82 0.99 13.71 19.05
CA ILE A 82 -0.12 14.12 18.19
C ILE A 82 0.32 14.43 16.76
N SER A 83 1.60 14.22 16.42
CA SER A 83 2.10 14.40 15.07
C SER A 83 1.62 13.25 14.19
N MET A 84 0.79 13.58 13.22
CA MET A 84 0.36 12.62 12.22
C MET A 84 1.41 12.52 11.12
N HIS A 85 1.90 11.31 10.91
CA HIS A 85 2.72 10.94 9.79
C HIS A 85 1.83 10.53 8.63
N THR A 86 2.10 11.05 7.44
CA THR A 86 1.36 10.70 6.22
C THR A 86 2.32 10.17 5.17
N TYR A 87 2.03 8.98 4.63
CA TYR A 87 2.66 8.47 3.42
C TYR A 87 1.71 8.63 2.23
N CYS A 88 2.16 9.37 1.22
CA CYS A 88 1.43 9.51 -0.03
C CYS A 88 2.38 9.52 -1.23
N LEU A 89 1.81 9.28 -2.40
CA LEU A 89 2.50 9.50 -3.67
C LEU A 89 2.31 10.96 -4.10
N SER A 90 3.41 11.65 -4.37
CA SER A 90 3.44 13.07 -4.75
C SER A 90 4.17 13.28 -6.08
N ARG A 91 3.89 14.41 -6.75
CA ARG A 91 4.59 14.86 -7.97
C ARG A 91 5.08 16.29 -7.78
N ALA A 92 6.34 16.54 -8.14
CA ALA A 92 6.92 17.88 -8.12
C ALA A 92 8.04 18.03 -9.17
N PHE A 93 8.52 19.25 -9.36
CA PHE A 93 9.74 19.50 -10.13
C PHE A 93 10.96 18.91 -9.40
N PRO A 94 11.96 18.37 -10.12
CA PRO A 94 13.12 17.70 -9.53
C PRO A 94 13.82 18.46 -8.40
N ASP A 95 13.97 19.77 -8.54
CA ASP A 95 14.58 20.69 -7.58
C ASP A 95 13.73 20.89 -6.30
N LYS A 96 12.42 20.71 -6.41
CA LYS A 96 11.47 20.82 -5.28
C LYS A 96 11.22 19.50 -4.56
N VAL A 97 11.74 18.38 -5.08
CA VAL A 97 11.56 17.08 -4.45
C VAL A 97 12.43 16.99 -3.18
N PRO A 98 11.86 16.67 -2.00
CA PRO A 98 12.62 16.51 -0.76
C PRO A 98 13.77 15.50 -0.92
N LYS A 99 14.98 15.82 -0.42
CA LYS A 99 16.19 14.98 -0.56
C LYS A 99 16.01 13.56 0.01
N ASN A 100 15.19 13.42 1.05
CA ASN A 100 14.90 12.18 1.76
C ASN A 100 13.73 11.36 1.19
N SER A 101 13.14 11.76 0.06
CA SER A 101 12.03 11.03 -0.55
C SER A 101 12.47 9.87 -1.43
N SER A 102 11.58 8.89 -1.61
CA SER A 102 11.80 7.76 -2.51
C SER A 102 11.36 8.13 -3.92
N ARG A 103 12.30 8.19 -4.88
CA ARG A 103 12.09 8.79 -6.21
C ARG A 103 12.20 7.75 -7.31
N ALA A 104 11.33 7.85 -8.32
CA ALA A 104 11.53 7.18 -9.59
C ALA A 104 12.16 8.16 -10.60
N GLN A 105 13.07 7.68 -11.45
CA GLN A 105 13.97 8.54 -12.24
C GLN A 105 13.35 9.11 -13.53
N TYR A 106 12.09 8.82 -13.84
CA TYR A 106 11.51 9.30 -15.09
C TYR A 106 10.94 10.71 -15.00
N ILE A 107 11.52 11.59 -15.80
CA ILE A 107 11.09 12.96 -15.98
C ILE A 107 10.03 13.00 -17.07
N PHE A 108 8.79 13.32 -16.73
CA PHE A 108 7.82 13.73 -17.74
C PHE A 108 8.23 15.12 -18.23
N LYS A 109 8.69 15.21 -19.49
CA LYS A 109 8.95 16.48 -20.18
C LYS A 109 7.65 16.99 -20.80
N THR A 110 7.11 18.09 -20.28
CA THR A 110 5.96 18.79 -20.87
C THR A 110 6.38 20.20 -21.25
N LYS A 111 5.89 20.78 -22.34
CA LYS A 111 6.21 22.18 -22.65
C LYS A 111 5.31 23.13 -21.86
N THR A 112 5.86 24.23 -21.33
CA THR A 112 5.07 25.37 -20.85
C THR A 112 4.28 25.99 -22.02
N PRO A 113 3.29 26.85 -21.75
CA PRO A 113 2.73 27.74 -22.77
C PRO A 113 3.79 28.59 -23.49
N SER A 114 4.92 28.88 -22.83
CA SER A 114 6.09 29.55 -23.40
C SER A 114 7.11 28.62 -24.10
N GLY A 115 6.80 27.34 -24.27
CA GLY A 115 7.63 26.37 -25.00
C GLY A 115 8.79 25.74 -24.23
N LYS A 116 8.99 26.07 -22.94
CA LYS A 116 10.06 25.53 -22.10
C LYS A 116 9.75 24.12 -21.63
N ASP A 117 10.71 23.20 -21.75
CA ASP A 117 10.59 21.87 -21.19
C ASP A 117 10.52 21.91 -19.66
N ILE A 118 9.39 21.46 -19.12
CA ILE A 118 9.16 21.21 -17.71
C ILE A 118 9.39 19.73 -17.45
N SER A 119 10.24 19.48 -16.47
CA SER A 119 10.53 18.16 -15.95
C SER A 119 9.75 17.95 -14.64
N THR A 120 9.04 16.84 -14.50
CA THR A 120 8.39 16.46 -13.23
C THR A 120 8.80 15.05 -12.81
N LEU A 121 9.02 14.87 -11.52
CA LEU A 121 9.32 13.60 -10.88
C LEU A 121 8.20 13.21 -9.92
N SER A 122 8.07 11.91 -9.71
CA SER A 122 7.15 11.37 -8.71
C SER A 122 7.90 10.62 -7.64
N PHE A 123 7.39 10.74 -6.43
CA PHE A 123 8.06 10.26 -5.24
C PHE A 123 7.06 9.86 -4.16
N ILE A 124 7.42 8.83 -3.40
CA ILE A 124 6.73 8.51 -2.15
C ILE A 124 7.28 9.46 -1.09
N HIS A 125 6.37 10.16 -0.44
CA HIS A 125 6.68 11.21 0.51
C HIS A 125 6.09 10.89 1.88
N LYS A 126 6.94 11.01 2.91
CA LYS A 126 6.50 11.06 4.30
C LYS A 126 6.40 12.52 4.75
N THR A 127 5.22 12.95 5.13
CA THR A 127 5.02 14.26 5.78
C THR A 127 4.64 14.08 7.24
N VAL A 128 4.89 15.12 8.05
CA VAL A 128 4.52 15.17 9.47
C VAL A 128 3.73 16.44 9.70
N SER A 129 2.58 16.34 10.37
CA SER A 129 1.73 17.48 10.68
C SER A 129 1.27 17.45 12.14
N SER A 130 1.38 18.60 12.82
CA SER A 130 0.89 18.81 14.18
C SER A 130 -0.63 18.99 14.27
N LYS A 131 -1.33 19.15 13.13
CA LYS A 131 -2.81 19.29 13.05
C LYS A 131 -3.46 18.05 12.43
N GLY A 132 -2.89 16.88 12.70
CA GLY A 132 -3.28 15.63 12.05
C GLY A 132 -4.66 15.10 12.45
N ILE A 133 -5.04 15.30 13.71
CA ILE A 133 -6.28 14.75 14.27
C ILE A 133 -7.51 15.34 13.58
N ASP A 134 -7.58 16.66 13.42
CA ASP A 134 -8.71 17.32 12.73
C ASP A 134 -8.88 16.83 11.30
N LYS A 135 -7.75 16.56 10.62
CA LYS A 135 -7.75 16.01 9.27
C LYS A 135 -8.37 14.60 9.24
N LEU A 136 -8.05 13.74 10.20
CA LEU A 136 -8.65 12.41 10.29
C LEU A 136 -10.12 12.47 10.68
N LYS A 137 -10.52 13.37 11.60
CA LYS A 137 -11.93 13.60 11.94
C LYS A 137 -12.74 14.00 10.71
N TYR A 138 -12.19 14.89 9.87
CA TYR A 138 -12.81 15.25 8.60
C TYR A 138 -12.93 14.04 7.66
N MET A 139 -11.86 13.25 7.47
CA MET A 139 -11.89 12.06 6.61
C MET A 139 -12.86 10.97 7.10
N CYS A 140 -12.99 10.84 8.42
CA CYS A 140 -13.97 9.97 9.08
C CYS A 140 -15.39 10.42 8.75
N LYS A 141 -15.70 11.71 8.88
CA LYS A 141 -17.01 12.26 8.51
C LYS A 141 -17.32 12.09 7.02
N GLU A 142 -16.31 12.18 6.15
CA GLU A 142 -16.45 11.86 4.72
C GLU A 142 -16.64 10.36 4.43
N GLY A 143 -16.49 9.47 5.43
CA GLY A 143 -16.60 8.03 5.24
C GLY A 143 -15.48 7.42 4.38
N SER A 144 -14.32 8.10 4.34
CA SER A 144 -13.17 7.73 3.48
C SER A 144 -12.04 7.05 4.24
N LEU A 145 -12.21 6.81 5.54
CA LEU A 145 -11.15 6.37 6.44
C LEU A 145 -11.35 4.91 6.90
N TYR A 146 -10.29 4.13 6.82
CA TYR A 146 -10.24 2.76 7.32
C TYR A 146 -9.06 2.63 8.27
N TRP A 147 -9.25 1.87 9.35
CA TRP A 147 -8.17 1.46 10.24
C TRP A 147 -7.70 0.06 9.86
N LEU A 148 -6.40 -0.13 9.72
CA LEU A 148 -5.78 -1.40 9.41
C LEU A 148 -5.38 -2.12 10.69
N ASN A 149 -5.73 -3.40 10.79
CA ASN A 149 -5.33 -4.24 11.92
C ASN A 149 -3.89 -4.74 11.73
N ILE A 150 -2.91 -3.84 11.75
CA ILE A 150 -1.49 -4.13 11.55
C ILE A 150 -0.66 -3.33 12.57
N THR A 151 0.46 -3.89 13.02
CA THR A 151 1.41 -3.12 13.83
C THR A 151 2.10 -2.04 12.97
N LYS A 152 2.52 -0.95 13.62
CA LYS A 152 3.30 0.10 12.96
C LYS A 152 4.62 -0.43 12.40
N CYS A 153 5.28 -1.35 13.11
CA CYS A 153 6.57 -1.91 12.68
C CYS A 153 6.42 -2.68 11.36
N ASP A 154 5.43 -3.56 11.28
CA ASP A 154 5.13 -4.31 10.06
C ASP A 154 4.74 -3.36 8.91
N PHE A 155 3.93 -2.34 9.21
CA PHE A 155 3.57 -1.32 8.22
C PHE A 155 4.79 -0.59 7.66
N GLU A 156 5.71 -0.14 8.51
CA GLU A 156 6.94 0.54 8.08
C GLU A 156 7.84 -0.37 7.25
N MET A 157 7.91 -1.67 7.57
CA MET A 157 8.63 -2.65 6.74
C MET A 157 8.01 -2.77 5.35
N VAL A 158 6.68 -2.84 5.26
CA VAL A 158 5.97 -2.90 3.97
C VAL A 158 6.19 -1.62 3.16
N ILE A 159 6.10 -0.45 3.80
CA ILE A 159 6.36 0.83 3.13
C ILE A 159 7.78 0.87 2.56
N LYS A 160 8.79 0.48 3.34
CA LYS A 160 10.20 0.42 2.86
C LYS A 160 10.37 -0.53 1.67
N ALA A 161 9.66 -1.66 1.67
CA ALA A 161 9.67 -2.58 0.54
C ALA A 161 9.04 -1.96 -0.71
N GLU A 162 7.93 -1.23 -0.56
CA GLU A 162 7.30 -0.52 -1.68
C GLU A 162 8.15 0.66 -2.16
N GLU A 163 8.81 1.39 -1.27
CA GLU A 163 9.75 2.45 -1.64
C GLU A 163 10.92 1.93 -2.47
N SER A 164 11.50 0.78 -2.06
CA SER A 164 12.57 0.12 -2.81
C SER A 164 12.10 -0.31 -4.20
N PHE A 165 10.91 -0.92 -4.26
CA PHE A 165 10.29 -1.32 -5.53
C PHE A 165 10.01 -0.10 -6.42
N PHE A 166 9.42 0.96 -5.86
CA PHE A 166 9.11 2.19 -6.59
C PHE A 166 10.35 2.87 -7.18
N LYS A 167 11.48 2.85 -6.47
CA LYS A 167 12.77 3.35 -6.98
C LYS A 167 13.31 2.51 -8.15
N SER A 168 13.09 1.20 -8.12
CA SER A 168 13.53 0.28 -9.17
C SER A 168 12.65 0.31 -10.42
N MET A 169 11.43 0.85 -10.32
CA MET A 169 10.52 0.92 -11.45
C MET A 169 10.98 1.96 -12.47
N PRO A 170 11.23 1.56 -13.72
CA PRO A 170 11.34 2.52 -14.80
C PRO A 170 9.91 3.04 -15.12
N TYR A 171 9.72 4.36 -15.14
CA TYR A 171 8.48 5.02 -15.63
C TYR A 171 7.19 4.94 -14.77
N SER A 172 7.22 5.36 -13.50
CA SER A 172 6.11 5.12 -12.56
C SER A 172 5.29 6.37 -12.13
N TYR A 173 4.94 7.30 -13.02
CA TYR A 173 3.80 8.19 -12.72
C TYR A 173 3.11 8.72 -13.97
N GLY A 174 1.78 8.75 -13.93
CA GLY A 174 0.94 9.06 -15.09
C GLY A 174 0.64 7.83 -15.94
N LEU A 175 1.63 6.96 -16.19
CA LEU A 175 1.48 5.74 -16.99
C LEU A 175 0.86 4.58 -16.19
N HIS A 176 1.52 4.11 -15.13
CA HIS A 176 1.15 2.86 -14.44
C HIS A 176 0.90 2.99 -12.94
N TYR A 177 1.24 4.12 -12.35
CA TYR A 177 1.31 4.25 -10.90
C TYR A 177 0.72 5.60 -10.47
N ASN A 178 -0.17 5.55 -9.49
CA ASN A 178 -0.92 6.67 -8.92
C ASN A 178 -1.11 6.42 -7.41
N CYS A 179 -1.77 7.34 -6.70
CA CYS A 179 -2.01 7.20 -5.26
C CYS A 179 -2.74 5.90 -4.89
N ASN A 180 -3.73 5.48 -5.69
CA ASN A 180 -4.49 4.25 -5.45
C ASN A 180 -3.63 3.00 -5.66
N THR A 181 -2.79 2.97 -6.69
CA THR A 181 -1.86 1.86 -6.99
C THR A 181 -0.82 1.73 -5.89
N PHE A 182 -0.26 2.86 -5.41
CA PHE A 182 0.61 2.87 -4.24
C PHE A 182 -0.07 2.24 -3.02
N VAL A 183 -1.26 2.71 -2.67
CA VAL A 183 -2.02 2.17 -1.52
C VAL A 183 -2.34 0.69 -1.71
N CYS A 184 -2.84 0.29 -2.88
CA CYS A 184 -3.16 -1.12 -3.17
C CYS A 184 -1.94 -2.02 -3.07
N ASN A 185 -0.78 -1.60 -3.59
CA ASN A 185 0.45 -2.39 -3.52
C ASN A 185 0.91 -2.58 -2.07
N VAL A 186 0.87 -1.52 -1.27
CA VAL A 186 1.17 -1.59 0.17
C VAL A 186 0.19 -2.54 0.86
N LEU A 187 -1.12 -2.39 0.64
CA LEU A 187 -2.14 -3.27 1.23
C LEU A 187 -1.94 -4.74 0.80
N HIS A 188 -1.64 -5.02 -0.47
CA HIS A 188 -1.35 -6.37 -0.93
C HIS A 188 -0.12 -6.99 -0.23
N ARG A 189 0.93 -6.20 0.00
CA ARG A 189 2.10 -6.67 0.74
C ARG A 189 1.76 -6.96 2.20
N VAL A 190 0.96 -6.11 2.85
CA VAL A 190 0.42 -6.36 4.19
C VAL A 190 -0.39 -7.67 4.21
N PHE A 191 -1.28 -7.86 3.25
CA PHE A 191 -2.08 -9.08 3.12
C PHE A 191 -1.21 -10.32 2.97
N LYS A 192 -0.22 -10.28 2.06
CA LYS A 192 0.72 -11.38 1.85
C LYS A 192 1.50 -11.73 3.12
N GLN A 193 1.97 -10.72 3.86
CA GLN A 193 2.66 -10.94 5.14
C GLN A 193 1.75 -11.63 6.16
N LYS A 194 0.51 -11.15 6.35
CA LYS A 194 -0.45 -11.79 7.27
C LYS A 194 -0.74 -13.24 6.91
N VAL A 195 -0.98 -13.53 5.63
CA VAL A 195 -1.23 -14.91 5.18
C VAL A 195 -0.02 -15.79 5.44
N THR A 196 1.19 -15.29 5.15
CA THR A 196 2.44 -16.05 5.36
C THR A 196 2.67 -16.32 6.85
N SER A 197 2.48 -15.32 7.72
CA SER A 197 2.61 -15.46 9.18
C SER A 197 1.59 -16.43 9.78
N ASN A 198 0.36 -16.44 9.26
CA ASN A 198 -0.68 -17.37 9.69
C ASN A 198 -0.36 -18.80 9.24
N MET A 199 0.21 -18.97 8.03
CA MET A 199 0.65 -20.27 7.54
C MET A 199 1.84 -20.82 8.33
N THR A 200 2.86 -20.01 8.62
CA THR A 200 3.99 -20.44 9.47
C THR A 200 3.56 -20.73 10.89
N SER A 201 2.61 -19.98 11.45
CA SER A 201 2.05 -20.27 12.78
C SER A 201 1.25 -21.58 12.81
N ALA A 202 0.49 -21.86 11.75
CA ALA A 202 -0.22 -23.14 11.60
C ALA A 202 0.77 -24.30 11.47
N THR A 203 1.80 -24.17 10.62
CA THR A 203 2.84 -25.21 10.47
C THR A 203 3.60 -25.46 11.77
N LEU A 204 3.94 -24.40 12.52
CA LEU A 204 4.59 -24.53 13.84
C LEU A 204 3.67 -25.16 14.90
N LEU A 205 2.36 -24.95 14.83
CA LEU A 205 1.37 -25.62 15.68
C LEU A 205 1.24 -27.11 15.32
N PHE A 206 1.27 -27.45 14.03
CA PHE A 206 1.28 -28.85 13.57
C PHE A 206 2.57 -29.57 13.97
N ASP A 207 3.74 -28.93 13.87
CA ASP A 207 5.01 -29.53 14.30
C ASP A 207 5.10 -29.70 15.82
N LYS A 208 4.55 -28.76 16.60
CA LYS A 208 4.41 -28.94 18.06
C LYS A 208 3.48 -30.10 18.42
N HIS A 209 2.33 -30.23 17.74
CA HIS A 209 1.42 -31.36 17.97
C HIS A 209 2.03 -32.71 17.58
N ARG A 210 2.89 -32.73 16.54
CA ARG A 210 3.61 -33.94 16.13
C ARG A 210 4.73 -34.31 17.10
N GLN A 211 5.41 -33.33 17.71
CA GLN A 211 6.41 -33.57 18.75
C GLN A 211 5.78 -34.04 20.08
N THR A 212 4.62 -33.51 20.46
CA THR A 212 3.90 -33.98 21.66
C THR A 212 3.26 -35.35 21.50
N ASN A 213 2.95 -35.78 20.27
CA ASN A 213 2.37 -37.11 20.01
C ASN A 213 3.43 -38.20 19.73
N ASN A 214 4.71 -37.84 19.66
CA ASN A 214 5.83 -38.78 19.46
C ASN A 214 6.73 -38.93 20.71
N SER A 215 6.38 -38.34 21.85
CA SER A 215 7.21 -38.43 23.07
C SER A 215 6.79 -39.57 24.03
N SER A 216 6.13 -40.61 23.55
CA SER A 216 5.81 -41.80 24.35
C SER A 216 5.95 -43.07 23.52
N CYS A 217 7.17 -43.40 23.13
CA CYS A 217 7.62 -44.76 22.85
C CYS A 217 9.12 -44.78 23.15
N GLU A 218 9.50 -45.28 24.33
CA GLU A 218 10.86 -45.74 24.58
C GLU A 218 11.19 -46.87 23.60
N PRO A 219 12.41 -46.94 23.05
CA PRO A 219 12.84 -48.11 22.31
C PRO A 219 13.20 -49.20 23.32
N SER A 220 12.28 -50.12 23.58
CA SER A 220 12.62 -51.40 24.21
C SER A 220 13.18 -52.34 23.15
N ASP A 221 14.39 -52.83 23.43
CA ASP A 221 15.11 -53.85 22.69
C ASP A 221 14.30 -55.12 22.39
N SER A 222 14.82 -55.86 21.41
CA SER A 222 14.52 -57.26 21.01
C SER A 222 13.49 -57.45 19.89
N CYS A 223 13.98 -57.81 18.70
CA CYS A 223 14.01 -59.22 18.28
C CYS A 223 14.74 -59.34 16.94
N GLU A 224 15.76 -60.19 16.98
CA GLU A 224 16.47 -60.71 15.83
C GLU A 224 15.55 -61.53 14.91
N ASN A 225 15.97 -61.61 13.64
CA ASN A 225 15.68 -62.66 12.67
C ASN A 225 14.23 -62.84 12.18
N ILE A 226 14.05 -62.76 10.85
CA ILE A 226 13.65 -63.90 10.00
C ILE A 226 13.82 -63.52 8.51
N CYS A 227 14.70 -64.27 7.84
CA CYS A 227 14.76 -64.72 6.42
C CYS A 227 14.54 -63.69 5.28
N GLN A 228 15.53 -63.36 4.43
CA GLN A 228 16.13 -64.18 3.35
C GLN A 228 15.13 -65.09 2.60
N ILE A 229 14.66 -64.64 1.43
CA ILE A 229 15.00 -65.08 0.06
C ILE A 229 14.40 -64.07 -0.93
#